data_AF-A0A2S6IAP8-F1
#
_entry.id   AF-A0A2S6IAP8-F1
#
_cell.length_a   1.000
_cell.length_b   1.000
_cell.length_c   1.000
_cell.angle_alpha   90.00
_cell.angle_beta   90.00
_cell.angle_gamma   90.00
#
_symmetry.space_group_name_H-M   'P 1'
#
loop_
_entity.id
_entity.type
_entity.pdbx_description
1 polymer ?
#
loop_
_entity_poly.entity_id
_entity_poly.type
_entity_poly.pdbx_seq_one_letter_code
_entity_poly.pdbx_strand_id
1 'polypeptide(L)'
;MISAELSLYPLTSDYEAPIIDFIKRLRSQPGLRLATNGLSTQVTGAYDDVMAALTEAMRPTMDGSTSCSFVIKILNVGIEPGEEVTI
;
A
#
# COMPACT_ATOMS: atom_id res chain seq x y z
N MET A 1 -4.24 -17.15 2.76
CA MET A 1 -3.58 -15.88 2.39
C MET A 1 -4.58 -14.99 1.72
N ILE A 2 -4.47 -13.68 1.91
CA ILE A 2 -5.26 -12.68 1.20
C ILE A 2 -4.33 -11.81 0.35
N SER A 3 -4.92 -11.10 -0.60
CA SER A 3 -4.23 -10.07 -1.37
C SER A 3 -4.98 -8.76 -1.30
N ALA A 4 -4.24 -7.66 -1.18
CA ALA A 4 -4.77 -6.31 -1.26
C ALA A 4 -4.10 -5.56 -2.41
N GLU A 5 -4.89 -4.84 -3.20
CA GLU A 5 -4.40 -3.89 -4.20
C GLU A 5 -4.81 -2.48 -3.77
N LEU A 6 -3.85 -1.55 -3.79
CA LEU A 6 -3.95 -0.23 -3.19
C LEU A 6 -3.52 0.87 -4.14
N SER A 7 -4.26 1.98 -4.11
CA SER A 7 -3.85 3.27 -4.69
C SER A 7 -4.09 4.38 -3.66
N LEU A 8 -3.14 5.31 -3.55
CA LEU A 8 -3.20 6.49 -2.68
C LEU A 8 -3.24 7.75 -3.55
N TYR A 9 -4.23 8.61 -3.33
CA TYR A 9 -4.40 9.89 -4.01
C TYR A 9 -4.34 11.05 -3.01
N PRO A 10 -3.15 11.60 -2.73
CA PRO A 10 -3.01 12.83 -1.97
C PRO A 10 -3.60 14.01 -2.76
N LEU A 11 -4.43 14.83 -2.12
CA LEU A 11 -5.09 15.97 -2.76
C LEU A 11 -4.22 17.23 -2.67
N THR A 12 -2.99 17.11 -3.17
CA THR A 12 -1.97 18.16 -3.16
C THR A 12 -1.16 18.13 -4.46
N SER A 13 -0.51 19.24 -4.81
CA SER A 13 0.42 19.29 -5.95
C SER A 13 1.69 18.48 -5.70
N ASP A 14 2.10 18.31 -4.44
CA ASP A 14 3.27 17.51 -4.03
C ASP A 14 2.83 16.08 -3.63
N TYR A 15 2.13 15.41 -4.53
CA TYR A 15 1.51 14.10 -4.25
C TYR A 15 2.52 12.95 -4.23
N GLU A 16 3.67 13.11 -4.88
CA GLU A 16 4.66 12.04 -5.03
C GLU A 16 5.27 11.65 -3.69
N ALA A 17 5.66 12.62 -2.86
CA ALA A 17 6.32 12.35 -1.58
C ALA A 17 5.45 11.50 -0.62
N PRO A 18 4.16 11.84 -0.36
CA PRO A 18 3.29 11.00 0.46
C PRO A 18 3.10 9.57 -0.07
N ILE A 19 3.06 9.39 -1.39
CA ILE A 19 2.93 8.07 -2.03
C ILE A 19 4.19 7.24 -1.81
N ILE A 20 5.36 7.81 -2.09
CA ILE A 20 6.65 7.13 -1.92
C ILE A 20 6.86 6.75 -0.46
N ASP A 21 6.56 7.64 0.47
CA ASP A 21 6.70 7.38 1.90
C ASP A 21 5.76 6.28 2.40
N PHE A 22 4.52 6.25 1.90
CA PHE A 22 3.57 5.17 2.16
C PHE A 22 4.11 3.82 1.67
N ILE A 23 4.59 3.75 0.43
CA ILE A 23 5.16 2.53 -0.16
C ILE A 23 6.37 2.04 0.64
N LYS A 24 7.25 2.95 1.08
CA LYS A 24 8.40 2.62 1.93
C LYS A 24 7.98 2.01 3.27
N ARG A 25 7.00 2.62 3.95
CA ARG A 25 6.44 2.08 5.22
C ARG A 25 5.78 0.71 5.03
N LEU A 26 5.13 0.49 3.89
CA LEU A 26 4.49 -0.78 3.59
C LEU A 26 5.55 -1.87 3.32
N ARG A 27 6.61 -1.54 2.58
CA ARG A 27 7.74 -2.45 2.30
C ARG A 27 8.57 -2.80 3.53
N SER A 28 8.58 -1.95 4.55
CA SER A 28 9.27 -2.27 5.81
C SER A 28 8.52 -3.29 6.68
N GLN A 29 7.28 -3.65 6.32
CA GLN A 29 6.49 -4.63 7.08
C GLN A 29 6.95 -6.06 6.75
N PRO A 30 7.22 -6.89 7.77
CA PRO A 30 7.72 -8.25 7.56
C PRO A 30 6.60 -9.20 7.09
N GLY A 31 6.99 -10.32 6.47
CA GLY A 31 6.06 -11.41 6.17
C GLY A 31 5.15 -11.19 4.95
N LEU A 32 5.39 -10.13 4.17
CA LEU A 32 4.58 -9.79 3.00
C LEU A 32 5.35 -9.95 1.70
N ARG A 33 4.61 -10.26 0.64
CA ARG A 33 5.08 -10.10 -0.75
C ARG A 33 4.46 -8.84 -1.32
N LEU A 34 5.27 -8.01 -1.97
CA LEU A 34 4.84 -6.73 -2.50
C LEU A 34 5.28 -6.55 -3.95
N ALA A 35 4.49 -5.83 -4.73
CA ALA A 35 4.93 -5.21 -5.97
C ALA A 35 4.25 -3.85 -6.14
N THR A 36 4.96 -2.88 -6.72
CA THR A 36 4.42 -1.57 -7.07
C THR A 36 4.64 -1.35 -8.56
N ASN A 37 3.62 -0.87 -9.26
CA ASN A 37 3.70 -0.42 -10.65
C ASN A 37 3.06 0.96 -10.80
N GLY A 38 2.97 1.47 -12.04
CA GLY A 38 2.43 2.81 -12.32
C GLY A 38 0.95 3.01 -11.99
N LEU A 39 0.20 1.96 -11.62
CA LEU A 39 -1.22 2.03 -11.29
C LEU A 39 -1.53 1.74 -9.82
N SER A 40 -0.83 0.77 -9.21
CA SER A 40 -1.14 0.31 -7.86
C SER A 40 0.05 -0.32 -7.13
N THR A 41 -0.13 -0.52 -5.84
CA THR A 41 0.70 -1.40 -5.00
C THR A 41 -0.12 -2.64 -4.62
N GLN A 42 0.47 -3.82 -4.81
CA GLN A 42 -0.12 -5.10 -4.46
C GLN A 42 0.63 -5.69 -3.25
N VAL A 43 -0.13 -6.25 -2.32
CA VAL A 43 0.36 -6.88 -1.10
C VAL A 43 -0.30 -8.25 -0.94
N THR A 44 0.48 -9.28 -0.61
CA THR A 44 -0.02 -10.63 -0.37
C THR A 44 0.63 -11.25 0.86
N GLY A 45 -0.18 -11.87 1.72
CA GLY A 45 0.29 -12.46 2.99
C GLY A 45 -0.81 -13.15 3.79
N ALA A 46 -0.53 -13.45 5.06
CA ALA A 46 -1.56 -13.86 6.01
C ALA A 46 -2.53 -12.70 6.29
N TYR A 47 -3.77 -13.00 6.67
CA TYR A 47 -4.79 -11.97 6.90
C TYR A 47 -4.34 -10.93 7.93
N ASP A 48 -3.90 -11.41 9.11
CA ASP A 48 -3.49 -10.52 10.20
C ASP A 48 -2.27 -9.67 9.81
N ASP A 49 -1.28 -10.25 9.13
CA ASP A 49 -0.08 -9.54 8.68
C ASP A 49 -0.43 -8.44 7.66
N VAL A 50 -1.29 -8.74 6.68
CA VAL A 50 -1.73 -7.76 5.68
C VAL A 50 -2.50 -6.63 6.35
N MET A 51 -3.47 -6.95 7.22
CA MET A 51 -4.29 -5.92 7.87
C MET A 51 -3.47 -5.05 8.84
N ALA A 52 -2.53 -5.65 9.58
CA ALA A 52 -1.61 -4.92 10.45
C ALA A 52 -0.72 -3.97 9.65
N ALA A 53 -0.14 -4.43 8.54
CA ALA A 53 0.70 -3.63 7.67
C ALA A 53 -0.04 -2.46 7.03
N LEU A 54 -1.27 -2.68 6.56
CA LEU A 54 -2.11 -1.60 6.03
C LEU A 54 -2.42 -0.56 7.11
N THR A 55 -2.81 -1.02 8.31
CA THR A 55 -3.12 -0.13 9.44
C THR A 55 -1.93 0.75 9.81
N GLU A 56 -0.74 0.15 9.92
CA GLU A 56 0.47 0.88 10.32
C GLU A 56 0.98 1.81 9.21
N ALA A 57 1.05 1.34 7.97
CA ALA A 57 1.60 2.13 6.86
C ALA A 57 0.70 3.32 6.49
N MET A 58 -0.63 3.17 6.59
CA MET A 58 -1.60 4.23 6.27
C MET A 58 -1.70 5.31 7.36
N ARG A 59 -1.47 4.95 8.63
CA ARG A 59 -1.70 5.84 9.78
C ARG A 59 -1.04 7.22 9.62
N PRO A 60 0.27 7.36 9.29
CA PRO A 60 0.89 8.67 9.15
C PRO A 60 0.28 9.54 8.05
N THR A 61 -0.22 8.91 6.97
CA THR A 61 -0.89 9.63 5.88
C THR A 61 -2.30 10.06 6.29
N MET A 62 -3.05 9.20 6.98
CA MET A 62 -4.42 9.45 7.43
C MET A 62 -4.49 10.48 8.57
N ASP A 63 -3.51 10.48 9.48
CA ASP A 63 -3.43 11.43 10.60
C ASP A 63 -2.77 12.76 10.19
N GLY A 64 -2.24 12.86 8.96
CA GLY A 64 -1.58 14.04 8.43
C GLY A 64 -2.54 15.18 8.07
N SER A 65 -1.97 16.36 7.79
CA SER A 65 -2.74 17.55 7.40
C SER A 65 -3.18 17.57 5.93
N THR A 66 -2.62 16.71 5.09
CA THR A 66 -2.92 16.63 3.67
C THR A 66 -4.08 15.67 3.45
N SER A 67 -5.23 16.19 2.99
CA SER A 67 -6.36 15.36 2.58
C SER A 67 -5.93 14.35 1.51
N CYS A 68 -6.42 13.12 1.61
CA CYS A 68 -6.11 12.06 0.66
C CYS A 68 -7.27 11.06 0.55
N SER A 69 -7.23 10.20 -0.47
CA SER A 69 -8.07 9.01 -0.53
C SER A 69 -7.23 7.75 -0.75
N PHE A 70 -7.57 6.70 -0.03
CA PHE A 70 -7.09 5.35 -0.31
C PHE A 70 -8.20 4.57 -1.02
N VAL A 71 -7.84 3.87 -2.08
CA VAL A 71 -8.68 2.85 -2.71
C VAL A 71 -8.04 1.51 -2.45
N ILE A 72 -8.77 0.62 -1.79
CA ILE A 72 -8.27 -0.70 -1.38
C ILE A 72 -9.25 -1.77 -1.85
N LYS A 73 -8.75 -2.74 -2.59
CA LYS A 73 -9.49 -3.93 -3.01
C LYS A 73 -8.84 -5.15 -2.35
N ILE A 74 -9.60 -5.86 -1.52
CA ILE A 74 -9.12 -7.05 -0.79
C ILE A 74 -9.76 -8.30 -1.40
N LEU A 75 -8.93 -9.29 -1.69
CA LEU A 75 -9.32 -10.60 -2.20
C LEU A 75 -9.03 -11.66 -1.14
N ASN A 76 -9.97 -12.58 -0.92
CA ASN A 76 -9.81 -13.73 -0.02
C ASN A 76 -9.01 -14.88 -0.67
N VAL A 77 -8.18 -14.56 -1.67
CA VAL A 77 -7.28 -15.46 -2.38
C VAL A 77 -5.91 -14.81 -2.44
N GLY A 78 -4.86 -15.62 -2.29
CA GLY A 78 -3.48 -15.17 -2.50
C GLY A 78 -3.19 -15.06 -3.99
N ILE A 79 -2.81 -13.87 -4.43
CA ILE A 79 -2.36 -13.53 -5.77
C ILE A 79 -0.86 -13.23 -5.68
N GLU A 80 -0.05 -13.78 -6.58
CA GLU A 80 1.34 -13.32 -6.64
C GLU A 80 1.38 -11.89 -7.19
N PRO A 81 2.04 -10.95 -6.48
CA PRO A 81 2.18 -9.59 -6.98
C PRO A 81 2.83 -9.57 -8.37
N GLY A 82 2.37 -8.66 -9.23
CA GLY A 82 2.90 -8.48 -10.58
C GLY A 82 4.34 -7.95 -10.63
N GLU A 83 4.80 -7.60 -11.84
CA GLU A 83 6.15 -7.04 -12.03
C GLU A 83 6.33 -5.70 -11.29
N GLU A 84 7.48 -5.55 -10.65
CA GLU A 84 7.84 -4.36 -9.90
C GLU A 84 8.49 -3.33 -10.82
N VAL A 85 7.97 -2.09 -10.81
CA VAL A 85 8.62 -0.96 -11.47
C VAL A 85 9.49 -0.25 -10.45
N THR A 86 10.80 -0.21 -10.70
CA THR A 86 11.74 0.58 -9.89
C THR A 86 11.48 2.06 -10.12
N ILE A 87 11.11 2.78 -9.06
CA ILE A 87 10.87 4.23 -9.05
C ILE A 87 12.17 4.94 -8.67
#